data_AF-A0AA90NLL5-F1
#
_entry.id   AF-A0AA90NLL5-F1
#
_cell.length_a   1.000
_cell.length_b   1.000
_cell.length_c   1.000
_cell.angle_alpha   90.00
_cell.angle_beta   90.00
_cell.angle_gamma   90.00
#
_symmetry.space_group_name_H-M   'P 1'
#
loop_
_entity.id
_entity.type
_entity.pdbx_description
1 polymer ?
#
loop_
_entity_poly.entity_id
_entity_poly.type
_entity_poly.pdbx_seq_one_letter_code
_entity_poly.pdbx_strand_id
1 'polypeptide(L)' 'MCHAVPCRTCGKTTWAGCGSHVDAVRAMVAPQDWCAGHAAEEPAATRRRLPWFR' A
#
# COMPACT_ATOMS: atom_id res chain seq x y z
N MET A 1 -10.99 9.11 -2.83
CA MET A 1 -10.42 9.61 -4.10
C MET A 1 -9.31 8.70 -4.56
N CYS A 2 -9.34 8.35 -5.84
CA CYS A 2 -8.41 7.42 -6.47
C CYS A 2 -7.21 8.20 -7.05
N HIS A 3 -6.01 7.91 -6.59
CA HIS A 3 -4.82 8.66 -7.00
C HIS A 3 -3.55 7.81 -6.90
N ALA A 4 -2.55 8.20 -7.70
CA ALA A 4 -1.19 7.69 -7.58
C ALA A 4 -0.55 8.24 -6.30
N VAL A 5 0.07 7.37 -5.51
CA VAL A 5 0.80 7.73 -4.29
C VAL A 5 2.17 7.07 -4.31
N PRO A 6 3.21 7.68 -3.71
CA PRO A 6 4.48 7.02 -3.56
C PRO A 6 4.38 5.88 -2.54
N CYS A 7 4.96 4.73 -2.88
CA CYS A 7 5.06 3.61 -1.97
C CYS A 7 5.99 3.97 -0.82
N ARG A 8 5.55 3.75 0.43
CA ARG A 8 6.38 4.04 1.61
C ARG A 8 7.56 3.08 1.79
N THR A 9 7.54 1.92 1.13
CA THR A 9 8.57 0.90 1.24
C THR A 9 9.69 1.09 0.21
N CYS A 10 9.34 1.34 -1.06
CA CYS A 10 10.32 1.43 -2.16
C CYS A 10 10.39 2.80 -2.85
N GLY A 11 9.52 3.75 -2.49
CA GLY A 11 9.45 5.07 -3.11
C GLY A 11 8.85 5.11 -4.52
N LYS A 12 8.59 3.95 -5.14
CA LYS A 12 7.97 3.85 -6.47
C LYS A 12 6.49 4.22 -6.47
N THR A 13 5.95 4.53 -7.64
CA THR A 13 4.53 4.88 -7.79
C THR A 13 3.66 3.66 -7.49
N THR A 14 2.72 3.83 -6.58
CA THR A 14 1.66 2.87 -6.26
C THR A 14 0.29 3.53 -6.32
N TRP A 15 -0.76 2.77 -6.09
CA TRP A 15 -2.14 3.22 -6.20
C TRP A 15 -2.89 3.16 -4.87
N ALA A 16 -3.60 4.25 -4.56
CA ALA A 16 -4.54 4.32 -3.46
C ALA A 16 -5.94 4.65 -4.01
N GLY A 17 -6.85 3.67 -3.97
CA GLY A 17 -8.22 3.82 -4.46
C GLY A 17 -8.93 2.49 -4.70
N CYS A 18 -10.15 2.55 -5.25
CA CYS A 18 -11.03 1.38 -5.49
C CYS A 18 -10.64 0.49 -6.68
N GLY A 19 -9.51 0.76 -7.34
CA GLY A 19 -8.96 -0.10 -8.41
C GLY A 19 -9.58 0.11 -9.79
N SER A 20 -10.80 0.65 -9.91
CA SER A 20 -11.46 0.88 -11.22
C SER A 20 -10.73 1.86 -12.13
N HIS A 21 -9.85 2.71 -11.58
CA HIS A 21 -9.08 3.70 -12.35
C HIS A 21 -7.57 3.42 -12.38
N VAL A 22 -7.12 2.26 -11.87
CA VAL A 22 -5.69 1.95 -11.81
C VAL A 22 -5.09 1.71 -13.20
N ASP A 23 -5.90 1.24 -14.15
CA ASP A 23 -5.46 0.92 -15.51
C ASP A 23 -5.03 2.16 -16.29
N ALA A 24 -5.84 3.22 -16.24
CA ALA A 24 -5.49 4.52 -16.83
C ALA A 24 -4.21 5.11 -16.22
N VAL A 25 -3.99 4.92 -14.92
CA VAL A 25 -2.75 5.36 -14.25
C VAL A 25 -1.56 4.49 -14.60
N ARG A 26 -1.75 3.18 -14.75
CA ARG A 26 -0.72 2.26 -15.25
C ARG A 26 -0.32 2.55 -16.68
N ALA A 27 -1.22 3.06 -17.51
CA ALA A 27 -0.89 3.50 -18.87
C ALA A 27 0.00 4.76 -18.90
N MET A 28 -0.10 5.62 -17.87
CA MET A 28 0.68 6.87 -17.79
C MET A 28 2.05 6.70 -17.12
N VAL A 29 2.28 5.62 -16.38
CA VAL A 29 3.50 5.37 -15.62
C VAL A 29 4.21 4.15 -16.18
N ALA A 30 5.50 4.28 -16.45
CA ALA A 30 6.26 3.17 -17.03
C ALA A 30 6.28 1.95 -16.07
N PRO A 31 6.32 0.71 -16.60
CA PRO A 31 6.26 -0.50 -15.78
C PRO A 31 7.39 -0.57 -14.74
N GLN A 32 8.57 -0.03 -15.05
CA GLN A 32 9.71 0.00 -14.13
C GLN A 32 9.52 0.90 -12.91
N ASP A 33 8.70 1.95 -13.05
CA ASP A 33 8.41 2.94 -12.01
C ASP A 33 7.23 2.54 -11.13
N TRP A 34 6.60 1.40 -11.44
CA TRP A 34 5.53 0.82 -10.66
C TRP A 34 6.05 -0.01 -9.49
N CYS A 35 5.40 0.14 -8.34
CA CYS A 35 5.63 -0.71 -7.20
C CYS A 35 5.14 -2.13 -7.49
N ALA A 36 6.01 -3.13 -7.35
CA ALA A 36 5.69 -4.55 -7.58
C ALA A 36 4.81 -5.18 -6.49
N GLY A 37 4.39 -4.39 -5.50
CA GLY A 37 3.76 -4.88 -4.28
C GLY A 37 4.83 -5.33 -3.29
N HIS A 38 4.63 -4.92 -2.04
CA HIS A 38 5.39 -5.44 -0.91
C HIS A 38 4.41 -6.18 -0.01
N ALA A 39 4.87 -7.23 0.66
CA ALA A 39 4.16 -7.70 1.83
C ALA A 39 4.08 -6.50 2.77
N ALA A 40 2.89 -5.92 2.92
CA ALA A 40 2.64 -5.04 4.03
C ALA A 40 2.96 -5.91 5.25
N GLU A 41 4.00 -5.55 5.99
CA GLU A 41 4.21 -6.12 7.30
C GLU A 41 2.94 -5.76 8.06
N GLU A 42 1.99 -6.70 8.10
CA GLU A 42 0.85 -6.69 9.00
C GLU A 42 1.46 -6.22 10.32
N PRO A 43 1.02 -5.11 10.93
CA PRO A 43 1.44 -4.81 12.28
C PRO A 43 0.88 -5.95 13.11
N ALA A 44 1.69 -7.01 13.23
CA ALA A 44 1.39 -8.22 13.93
C ALA A 44 0.94 -7.73 15.28
N ALA A 45 -0.36 -7.88 15.51
CA ALA A 45 -1.03 -7.34 16.65
C ALA A 45 -0.26 -7.86 17.86
N THR A 46 0.65 -7.05 18.37
CA THR A 46 1.23 -7.20 19.69
C THR A 46 0.16 -6.75 20.68
N ARG A 47 -1.03 -7.35 20.57
CA ARG A 47 -1.92 -7.54 21.68
C ARG A 47 -1.36 -8.66 22.53
N ARG A 48 -0.13 -8.47 22.96
CA ARG A 48 0.50 -9.27 23.96
C ARG A 48 0.72 -8.33 25.13
N ARG A 49 0.02 -8.66 26.21
CA ARG A 49 0.15 -8.14 27.59
C ARG A 49 -0.70 -6.86 27.80
N LEU A 50 -1.64 -6.75 28.75
CA LEU A 50 -1.72 -7.31 30.11
C LEU A 50 -3.17 -7.43 30.65
N PRO A 51 -3.39 -8.27 31.68
CA PRO A 51 -4.70 -8.71 32.19
C PRO A 51 -5.29 -7.79 33.27
N TRP A 52 -5.46 -6.50 32.97
CA TRP A 52 -5.98 -5.51 33.93
C TRP A 52 -7.52 -5.41 33.94
N PHE A 53 -8.22 -6.36 33.32
CA PHE A 53 -9.65 -6.58 33.56
C PHE A 53 -9.81 -7.47 34.81
N ARG A 54 -9.83 -6.85 35.99
CA ARG A 54 -10.35 -7.40 37.23
C ARG A 54 -11.20 -6.35 37.92
#